data_AF-A0A1Y2DPP3-F1
#
_entry.id   AF-A0A1Y2DPP3-F1
#
_cell.length_a   1.000
_cell.length_b   1.000
_cell.length_c   1.000
_cell.angle_alpha   90.00
_cell.angle_beta   90.00
_cell.angle_gamma   90.00
#
_symmetry.space_group_name_H-M   'P 1'
#
loop_
_entity.id
_entity.type
_entity.pdbx_description
1 polymer ?
#
loop_
_entity_poly.entity_id
_entity_poly.type
_entity_poly.pdbx_seq_one_letter_code
_entity_poly.pdbx_strand_id
1 'polypeptide(L)'
;GAYIADTYWGRYKTICWAVVIALVGHVLLTVSAIPSLVANPNRSLACFVIAIVVMGVGTGGFKSNIAPLIAEQTSVGNLRVKTLKNGSQVILDPVMTTSRIFMYFYLMINVGALIGQIGMVYAEQ
;
A
#
# COMPACT_ATOMS: atom_id res chain seq x y z
N GLY A 1 -2.08 4.44 12.43
CA GLY A 1 -2.55 4.60 11.05
C GLY A 1 -4.02 4.99 11.03
N ALA A 2 -4.90 4.01 11.17
CA ALA A 2 -6.37 4.20 11.14
C ALA A 2 -6.88 5.31 12.08
N TYR A 3 -6.52 5.28 13.37
CA TYR A 3 -6.98 6.30 14.33
C TYR A 3 -6.68 7.75 13.89
N ILE A 4 -5.48 7.99 13.34
CA ILE A 4 -5.07 9.31 12.83
C ILE A 4 -5.90 9.69 11.58
N ALA A 5 -6.15 8.74 10.70
CA ALA A 5 -6.97 8.95 9.52
C ALA A 5 -8.43 9.25 9.87
N ASP A 6 -8.99 8.53 10.84
CA ASP A 6 -10.39 8.66 11.25
C ASP A 6 -10.66 9.94 12.05
N THR A 7 -9.67 10.39 12.83
CA THR A 7 -9.89 11.47 13.82
C THR A 7 -9.38 12.83 13.35
N TYR A 8 -8.32 12.89 12.55
CA TYR A 8 -7.61 14.16 12.29
C TYR A 8 -7.46 14.50 10.81
N TRP A 9 -6.99 13.57 9.97
CA TRP A 9 -6.46 13.93 8.64
C TRP A 9 -7.29 13.45 7.44
N GLY A 10 -8.14 12.45 7.63
CA GLY A 10 -8.79 11.72 6.55
C GLY A 10 -7.86 10.70 5.87
N ARG A 11 -8.47 9.66 5.29
CA ARG A 11 -7.74 8.47 4.78
C ARG A 11 -6.71 8.78 3.70
N TYR A 12 -7.08 9.60 2.72
CA TYR A 12 -6.19 9.93 1.60
C TYR A 12 -4.89 10.60 2.07
N LYS A 13 -4.98 11.63 2.93
CA LYS A 13 -3.80 12.32 3.46
C LYS A 13 -2.94 11.41 4.32
N THR A 14 -3.55 10.56 5.16
CA THR A 14 -2.80 9.60 5.97
C THR A 14 -2.06 8.58 5.10
N ILE A 15 -2.65 8.14 3.99
CA ILE A 15 -1.99 7.25 3.02
C ILE A 15 -0.78 7.94 2.37
N CYS A 16 -0.93 9.18 1.89
CA CYS A 16 0.18 9.91 1.27
C CYS A 16 1.36 10.06 2.23
N TRP A 17 1.11 10.50 3.47
CA TRP A 17 2.17 10.62 4.47
C TRP A 17 2.79 9.27 4.85
N ALA A 18 1.97 8.22 4.97
CA ALA A 18 2.45 6.88 5.27
C ALA A 18 3.39 6.34 4.18
N VAL A 19 3.09 6.60 2.90
CA VAL A 19 3.96 6.23 1.77
C VAL A 19 5.28 6.99 1.82
N VAL A 20 5.26 8.30 2.11
CA VAL A 20 6.49 9.09 2.27
C VAL A 20 7.36 8.54 3.40
N ILE A 21 6.77 8.23 4.56
CA ILE A 21 7.48 7.65 5.69
C ILE A 21 8.08 6.27 5.34
N ALA A 22 7.32 5.43 4.63
CA ALA A 22 7.80 4.13 4.17
C ALA A 22 8.97 4.26 3.18
N LEU A 23 8.93 5.24 2.28
CA LEU A 23 10.02 5.51 1.33
C LEU A 23 11.28 5.96 2.08
N VAL A 24 11.16 6.84 3.06
CA VAL A 24 12.30 7.24 3.92
C VAL A 24 12.87 6.02 4.66
N GLY A 25 12.02 5.17 5.24
CA GLY A 25 12.45 3.91 5.85
C GLY A 25 13.18 2.99 4.88
N HIS A 26 12.73 2.93 3.62
CA HIS A 26 13.38 2.15 2.57
C HIS A 26 14.79 2.65 2.26
N VAL A 27 14.94 3.97 2.09
CA VAL A 27 16.24 4.60 1.84
C VAL A 27 17.19 4.34 3.01
N LEU A 28 16.72 4.46 4.26
CA LEU A 28 17.54 4.16 5.43
C LEU A 28 17.97 2.68 5.48
N LEU A 29 17.08 1.74 5.10
CA LEU A 29 17.43 0.32 4.99
C LEU A 29 18.53 0.11 3.94
N THR A 30 18.41 0.72 2.75
CA THR A 30 19.44 0.65 1.71
C THR A 30 20.77 1.23 2.18
N VAL A 31 20.75 2.37 2.88
CA VAL A 31 21.96 3.00 3.44
C VAL A 31 22.62 2.10 4.48
N SER A 32 21.85 1.40 5.30
CA SER A 32 22.40 0.47 6.32
C SER A 32 23.20 -0.69 5.73
N ALA A 33 22.94 -1.04 4.45
CA ALA A 33 23.63 -2.09 3.70
C ALA A 33 24.87 -1.62 2.93
N ILE A 34 25.22 -0.33 2.98
CA ILE A 34 26.41 0.20 2.30
C ILE A 34 27.68 -0.39 2.96
N PRO A 35 28.66 -0.93 2.19
CA PRO A 35 29.85 -1.59 2.73
C PRO A 35 30.63 -0.78 3.77
N SER A 36 30.72 0.55 3.59
CA SER A 36 31.40 1.45 4.53
C SER A 36 30.71 1.58 5.89
N LEU A 37 29.38 1.45 5.93
CA LEU A 37 28.60 1.42 7.18
C LEU A 37 28.66 0.05 7.83
N VAL A 38 28.55 -1.02 7.04
CA VAL A 38 28.63 -2.41 7.50
C VAL A 38 29.98 -2.72 8.15
N ALA A 39 31.06 -2.08 7.70
CA ALA A 39 32.38 -2.15 8.33
C ALA A 39 32.39 -1.71 9.81
N ASN A 40 31.37 -0.99 10.29
CA ASN A 40 31.19 -0.60 11.69
C ASN A 40 29.89 -1.21 12.25
N PRO A 41 29.94 -2.43 12.84
CA PRO A 41 28.75 -3.19 13.22
C PRO A 41 27.76 -2.42 14.12
N ASN A 42 28.27 -1.67 15.09
CA ASN A 42 27.43 -0.89 16.00
C ASN A 42 26.64 0.24 15.28
N ARG A 43 27.24 0.88 14.28
CA ARG A 43 26.59 1.96 13.52
C ARG A 43 25.61 1.40 12.49
N SER A 44 25.97 0.31 11.82
CA SER A 44 25.09 -0.38 10.87
C SER A 44 23.84 -0.91 11.56
N LEU A 45 24.00 -1.59 12.71
CA LEU A 45 22.87 -2.11 13.48
C LEU A 45 21.93 -0.99 13.97
N ALA A 46 22.48 0.11 14.48
CA ALA A 46 21.67 1.26 14.89
C ALA A 46 20.87 1.85 13.71
N CYS A 47 21.50 2.03 12.55
CA CYS A 47 20.84 2.51 11.34
C CYS A 47 19.74 1.55 10.87
N PHE A 48 20.02 0.24 10.88
CA PHE A 48 19.07 -0.81 10.51
C PHE A 48 17.83 -0.84 11.41
N VAL A 49 18.01 -0.76 12.73
CA VAL A 49 16.89 -0.74 13.69
C VAL A 49 16.00 0.47 13.47
N ILE A 50 16.60 1.67 13.32
CA ILE A 50 15.85 2.90 13.02
C ILE A 50 15.07 2.73 11.72
N ALA A 51 15.70 2.18 10.69
CA ALA A 51 15.09 1.98 9.39
C ALA A 51 13.88 1.02 9.46
N ILE A 52 13.96 -0.08 10.21
CA ILE A 52 12.82 -1.00 10.44
C ILE A 52 11.68 -0.29 11.15
N VAL A 53 11.95 0.49 12.20
CA VAL A 53 10.91 1.20 12.96
C VAL A 53 10.18 2.18 12.05
N VAL A 54 10.93 3.00 11.30
CA VAL A 54 10.37 3.99 10.37
C VAL A 54 9.57 3.30 9.26
N MET A 55 10.11 2.23 8.67
CA MET A 55 9.41 1.43 7.67
C MET A 55 8.12 0.81 8.22
N GLY A 56 8.16 0.26 9.43
CA GLY A 56 7.00 -0.35 10.09
C GLY A 56 5.87 0.65 10.33
N VAL A 57 6.21 1.87 10.74
CA VAL A 57 5.23 2.97 10.90
C VAL A 57 4.59 3.33 9.56
N GLY A 58 5.38 3.52 8.51
CA GLY A 58 4.88 3.85 7.17
C GLY A 58 3.98 2.76 6.58
N THR A 59 4.47 1.51 6.57
CA THR A 59 3.72 0.36 6.03
C THR A 59 2.43 0.07 6.80
N GLY A 60 2.47 0.13 8.14
CA GLY A 60 1.27 -0.02 8.98
C GLY A 60 0.26 1.13 8.78
N GLY A 61 0.75 2.35 8.57
CA GLY A 61 -0.07 3.51 8.24
C GLY A 61 -0.81 3.36 6.91
N PHE A 62 -0.13 2.84 5.89
CA PHE A 62 -0.71 2.57 4.57
C PHE A 62 -1.75 1.44 4.61
N LYS A 63 -1.36 0.28 5.15
CA LYS A 63 -2.18 -0.95 5.12
C LYS A 63 -3.52 -0.79 5.84
N SER A 64 -3.55 -0.02 6.91
CA SER A 64 -4.77 0.22 7.70
C SER A 64 -5.79 1.14 7.01
N ASN A 65 -5.41 1.87 5.96
CA ASN A 65 -6.25 2.91 5.36
C ASN A 65 -6.64 2.66 3.90
N ILE A 66 -5.86 1.86 3.15
CA ILE A 66 -6.10 1.67 1.71
C ILE A 66 -7.40 0.93 1.40
N ALA A 67 -7.71 -0.15 2.12
CA ALA A 67 -8.94 -0.92 1.90
C ALA A 67 -10.21 -0.12 2.26
N PRO A 68 -10.26 0.59 3.41
CA PRO A 68 -11.37 1.51 3.69
C PRO A 68 -11.53 2.62 2.64
N LEU A 69 -10.44 3.20 2.13
CA LEU A 69 -10.51 4.22 1.07
C LEU A 69 -11.14 3.66 -0.21
N ILE A 70 -10.73 2.45 -0.64
CA ILE A 70 -11.31 1.78 -1.81
C ILE A 70 -12.80 1.52 -1.60
N ALA A 71 -13.20 1.05 -0.42
CA ALA A 71 -14.60 0.81 -0.09
C ALA A 71 -15.42 2.11 -0.12
N GLU A 72 -14.90 3.20 0.45
CA GLU A 72 -15.54 4.53 0.42
C GLU A 72 -15.73 5.03 -1.02
N GLN A 73 -14.73 4.85 -1.89
CA GLN A 73 -14.80 5.23 -3.31
C GLN A 73 -15.74 4.36 -4.14
N THR A 74 -15.96 3.12 -3.71
CA THR A 74 -16.77 2.13 -4.43
C THR A 74 -18.24 2.14 -3.99
N SER A 75 -18.59 2.94 -2.99
CA SER A 75 -19.98 3.19 -2.56
C SER A 75 -20.78 3.97 -3.63
N VAL A 76 -20.91 3.38 -4.81
CA VAL A 76 -21.93 3.76 -5.79
C VAL A 76 -23.26 3.32 -5.17
N GLY A 77 -24.18 4.27 -4.98
CA GLY A 77 -25.43 4.08 -4.23
C GLY A 77 -26.38 3.00 -4.79
N ASN A 78 -27.65 3.06 -4.35
CA ASN A 78 -28.73 2.11 -4.66
C ASN A 78 -28.65 1.49 -6.07
N LEU A 79 -29.08 0.22 -6.20
CA LEU A 79 -29.22 -0.51 -7.47
C LEU A 79 -29.65 0.42 -8.61
N ARG A 80 -28.71 0.72 -9.52
CA ARG A 80 -28.96 1.60 -10.66
C ARG A 80 -28.93 0.78 -11.93
N VAL A 81 -30.01 0.88 -12.70
CA VAL A 81 -30.04 0.40 -14.08
C VAL A 81 -29.29 1.43 -14.93
N LYS A 82 -28.14 1.05 -15.46
CA LYS A 82 -27.37 1.89 -16.38
C LYS A 82 -27.61 1.37 -17.79
N THR A 83 -28.18 2.21 -18.65
CA THR A 83 -28.26 1.93 -20.08
C THR A 83 -26.89 2.22 -20.69
N LEU A 84 -26.21 1.19 -21.20
CA LEU A 84 -24.96 1.36 -21.93
C LEU A 84 -25.22 1.99 -23.30
N LYS A 85 -24.16 2.54 -23.93
CA LYS A 85 -24.24 3.18 -25.27
C LYS A 85 -24.76 2.25 -26.37
N ASN A 86 -24.77 0.94 -26.13
CA ASN A 86 -25.31 -0.11 -27.00
C ASN A 86 -26.81 -0.39 -26.76
N GLY A 87 -27.49 0.36 -25.89
CA GLY A 87 -28.90 0.16 -25.54
C GLY A 87 -29.17 -0.95 -24.50
N SER A 88 -28.15 -1.70 -24.05
CA SER A 88 -28.33 -2.75 -23.04
C SER A 88 -28.49 -2.14 -21.65
N GLN A 89 -29.54 -2.53 -20.93
CA GLN A 89 -29.73 -2.21 -19.53
C GLN A 89 -28.92 -3.17 -18.66
N VAL A 90 -27.97 -2.63 -17.88
CA VAL A 90 -27.19 -3.42 -16.94
C VAL A 90 -27.54 -2.98 -15.52
N ILE A 91 -27.87 -3.96 -14.68
CA ILE A 91 -28.09 -3.76 -13.25
C ILE A 91 -26.72 -3.62 -12.60
N LEU A 92 -26.42 -2.44 -12.05
CA LEU A 92 -25.22 -2.23 -11.26
C LEU A 92 -25.48 -2.70 -9.84
N ASP A 93 -25.02 -3.90 -9.52
CA ASP A 93 -25.01 -4.42 -8.15
C ASP A 93 -23.76 -3.89 -7.41
N PRO A 94 -23.92 -3.07 -6.36
CA PRO A 94 -22.80 -2.51 -5.60
C PRO A 94 -21.96 -3.59 -4.91
N VAL A 95 -22.55 -4.72 -4.50
CA VAL A 95 -21.83 -5.81 -3.82
C VAL A 95 -20.88 -6.49 -4.80
N MET A 96 -21.38 -6.86 -5.97
CA MET A 96 -20.57 -7.52 -7.01
C MET A 96 -19.52 -6.59 -7.60
N THR A 97 -19.82 -5.29 -7.71
CA THR A 97 -18.86 -4.28 -8.19
C THR A 97 -17.72 -4.10 -7.19
N THR A 98 -18.02 -4.00 -5.91
CA THR A 98 -17.02 -3.90 -4.83
C THR A 98 -16.13 -5.14 -4.78
N SER A 99 -16.74 -6.32 -4.82
CA SER A 99 -16.00 -7.59 -4.84
C SER A 99 -15.03 -7.67 -6.03
N ARG A 100 -15.46 -7.28 -7.22
CA ARG A 100 -14.62 -7.26 -8.43
C ARG A 100 -13.43 -6.31 -8.28
N ILE A 101 -13.63 -5.12 -7.70
CA ILE A 101 -12.55 -4.15 -7.47
C ILE A 101 -11.51 -4.71 -6.50
N PHE A 102 -11.95 -5.32 -5.39
CA PHE A 102 -11.03 -5.98 -4.46
C PHE A 102 -10.29 -7.17 -5.08
N MET A 103 -10.95 -7.94 -5.95
CA MET A 103 -10.31 -9.05 -6.66
C MET A 103 -9.17 -8.55 -7.56
N TYR A 104 -9.37 -7.46 -8.32
CA TYR A 104 -8.29 -6.84 -9.08
C TYR A 104 -7.19 -6.25 -8.19
N PHE A 105 -7.56 -5.61 -7.07
CA PHE A 105 -6.58 -5.08 -6.12
C PHE A 105 -5.67 -6.19 -5.57
N TYR A 106 -6.23 -7.31 -5.13
CA TYR A 106 -5.44 -8.45 -4.65
C TYR A 106 -4.64 -9.13 -5.74
N LEU A 107 -5.17 -9.21 -6.97
CA LEU A 107 -4.41 -9.71 -8.11
C LEU A 107 -3.13 -8.89 -8.33
N MET A 108 -3.23 -7.55 -8.30
CA MET A 108 -2.06 -6.67 -8.47
C MET A 108 -1.05 -6.81 -7.34
N ILE A 109 -1.50 -7.02 -6.08
CA ILE A 109 -0.61 -7.31 -4.96
C ILE A 109 0.16 -8.61 -5.20
N ASN A 110 -0.51 -9.66 -5.64
CA ASN A 110 0.13 -10.96 -5.90
C ASN A 110 1.13 -10.88 -7.06
N VAL A 111 0.78 -10.20 -8.16
CA VAL A 111 1.69 -9.96 -9.28
C VAL A 111 2.92 -9.16 -8.82
N GLY A 112 2.71 -8.10 -8.05
CA GLY A 112 3.80 -7.30 -7.47
C GLY A 112 4.71 -8.10 -6.55
N ALA A 113 4.15 -8.98 -5.71
CA ALA A 113 4.91 -9.85 -4.83
C ALA A 113 5.77 -10.86 -5.63
N LEU A 114 5.22 -11.44 -6.69
CA LEU A 114 5.94 -12.37 -7.56
C LEU A 114 7.11 -11.66 -8.27
N ILE A 115 6.86 -10.50 -8.88
CA ILE A 115 7.90 -9.71 -9.55
C ILE A 115 8.97 -9.27 -8.54
N GLY A 116 8.56 -8.81 -7.36
CA GLY A 116 9.45 -8.38 -6.30
C GLY A 116 10.37 -9.51 -5.81
N GLN A 117 9.82 -10.70 -5.55
CA GLN A 117 10.63 -11.85 -5.10
C GLN A 117 11.63 -12.30 -6.17
N ILE A 118 11.21 -12.39 -7.43
CA ILE A 118 12.12 -12.75 -8.52
C ILE A 118 13.21 -11.69 -8.71
N GLY A 119 12.84 -10.40 -8.69
CA GLY A 119 13.77 -9.29 -8.84
C GLY A 119 14.80 -9.23 -7.71
N MET A 120 14.39 -9.50 -6.46
CA MET A 120 15.31 -9.55 -5.32
C MET A 120 16.37 -10.65 -5.48
N VAL A 121 15.98 -11.85 -5.92
CA VAL A 121 16.93 -12.95 -6.16
C VAL A 121 17.91 -12.61 -7.28
N TYR A 122 17.46 -11.93 -8.34
CA TYR A 122 18.35 -11.49 -9.41
C TYR A 122 19.34 -10.42 -8.94
N ALA A 123 18.90 -9.49 -8.08
CA ALA A 123 19.75 -8.42 -7.56
C ALA A 123 20.78 -8.90 -6.51
N GLU A 124 20.60 -10.10 -5.95
CA GLU A 124 21.55 -10.73 -5.02
C GLU A 124 22.75 -11.38 -5.74
N GLN A 125 22.60 -11.74 -7.02
CA GLN A 125 23.65 -12.34 -7.85
C GLN A 125 24.61 -11.30 -8.44
#